data_AF-A0A9D2DW31-F1
#
_entry.id   AF-A0A9D2DW31-F1
#
_cell.length_a   1.000
_cell.length_b   1.000
_cell.length_c   1.000
_cell.angle_alpha   90.00
_cell.angle_beta   90.00
_cell.angle_gamma   90.00
#
_symmetry.space_group_name_H-M   'P 1'
#
loop_
_entity.id
_entity.type
_entity.pdbx_description
1 polymer ?
#
loop_
_entity_poly.entity_id
_entity_poly.type
_entity_poly.pdbx_seq_one_letter_code
_entity_poly.pdbx_strand_id
1 'polypeptide(L)'
;MTRTSTKALAVVLGASIAISGVCTAFPAMEMEVSALDTTTQVTYPFATGENAFQYAPTFTMATEKASADRWEYVEVKFDGGAKDVRDAKYLAIQIRVDKGDPGLTVGLIENSDRFNNSTDGNKFYFLSENGSMKEMRSLYSAINLGAGACGTLLMPVSSMSWQWNNSQSDLSEVTAFYFTANAVYNFDYVLTIGDVGYYDGEPDAAATNFVKLVDCSEGEREKTMYYVDSANPDCMTMPSDSQTPAPEAPAIGYPFRTGEDAYVNAAEWGGFSVDGTKSNQQTVTVD
;
A
#
# COMPACT_ATOMS: atom_id res chain seq x y z
N MET A 1 -25.28 -0.55 37.07
CA MET A 1 -24.03 -1.17 37.57
C MET A 1 -23.08 -1.31 36.40
N THR A 2 -22.30 -0.27 36.14
CA THR A 2 -21.21 -0.27 35.15
C THR A 2 -19.92 -0.54 35.91
N ARG A 3 -19.30 -1.70 35.65
CA ARG A 3 -17.99 -2.05 36.23
C ARG A 3 -16.91 -1.33 35.42
N THR A 4 -16.39 -0.25 35.99
CA THR A 4 -15.10 0.33 35.60
C THR A 4 -14.00 -0.60 36.10
N SER A 5 -13.28 -1.28 35.20
CA SER A 5 -12.04 -1.97 35.54
C SER A 5 -10.90 -0.95 35.55
N THR A 6 -10.39 -0.67 36.73
CA THR A 6 -9.19 0.12 36.97
C THR A 6 -8.00 -0.60 36.34
N LYS A 7 -7.34 0.02 35.34
CA LYS A 7 -6.13 -0.51 34.71
C LYS A 7 -4.97 -0.48 35.72
N ALA A 8 -4.35 -1.65 35.93
CA ALA A 8 -3.19 -1.81 36.80
C ALA A 8 -1.96 -1.18 36.14
N LEU A 9 -1.33 -0.26 36.86
CA LEU A 9 -0.06 0.37 36.52
C LEU A 9 1.08 -0.62 36.79
N ALA A 10 1.76 -1.10 35.74
CA ALA A 10 3.01 -1.84 35.90
C ALA A 10 4.16 -0.84 36.13
N VAL A 11 4.45 -0.54 37.40
CA VAL A 11 5.67 0.16 37.81
C VAL A 11 6.78 -0.88 37.92
N VAL A 12 7.80 -0.81 37.05
CA VAL A 12 9.04 -1.57 37.25
C VAL A 12 10.06 -0.64 37.92
N LEU A 13 10.23 -0.84 39.22
CA LEU A 13 11.31 -0.28 40.02
C LEU A 13 12.52 -1.22 39.90
N GLY A 14 13.68 -0.71 39.47
CA GLY A 14 14.89 -1.51 39.28
C GLY A 14 16.18 -0.74 39.56
N ALA A 15 16.41 -0.47 40.84
CA ALA A 15 17.67 -0.19 41.56
C ALA A 15 18.89 0.44 40.85
N SER A 16 19.31 1.57 41.42
CA SER A 16 20.64 2.18 41.34
C SER A 16 21.74 1.26 41.90
N ILE A 17 22.85 1.10 41.17
CA ILE A 17 24.13 0.58 41.68
C ILE A 17 25.28 1.52 41.26
N ALA A 18 26.13 1.79 42.23
CA ALA A 18 27.17 2.81 42.26
C ALA A 18 28.31 2.62 41.25
N ILE A 19 28.86 3.76 40.83
CA ILE A 19 30.08 3.90 40.03
C ILE A 19 31.29 3.48 40.87
N SER A 20 32.05 2.48 40.44
CA SER A 20 33.50 2.44 40.67
C SER A 20 34.16 1.62 39.55
N GLY A 21 35.29 2.12 39.05
CA GLY A 21 35.85 1.75 37.76
C GLY A 21 36.42 0.33 37.65
N VAL A 22 36.45 -0.14 36.40
CA VAL A 22 37.49 -0.93 35.69
C VAL A 22 36.81 -1.49 34.43
N CYS A 23 37.43 -1.29 33.26
CA CYS A 23 36.93 -1.75 31.98
C CYS A 23 36.67 -3.26 31.97
N THR A 24 35.41 -3.67 31.83
CA THR A 24 35.01 -4.99 31.34
C THR A 24 33.82 -4.83 30.42
N ALA A 25 33.88 -5.47 29.26
CA ALA A 25 32.86 -5.47 28.22
C ALA A 25 31.44 -5.60 28.81
N PHE A 26 30.55 -4.69 28.40
CA PHE A 26 29.13 -4.83 28.69
C PHE A 26 28.64 -6.13 28.02
N PRO A 27 28.05 -7.09 28.76
CA PRO A 27 27.23 -8.10 28.10
C PRO A 27 26.10 -7.36 27.39
N ALA A 28 25.84 -7.72 26.13
CA ALA A 28 24.64 -7.28 25.44
C ALA A 28 23.45 -7.60 26.35
N MET A 29 22.82 -6.57 26.91
CA MET A 29 21.51 -6.74 27.51
C MET A 29 20.59 -7.12 26.36
N GLU A 30 20.24 -8.40 26.28
CA GLU A 30 19.07 -8.84 25.54
C GLU A 30 17.89 -8.06 26.12
N MET A 31 17.53 -6.99 25.42
CA MET A 31 16.31 -6.26 25.70
C MET A 31 15.18 -7.22 25.30
N GLU A 32 14.67 -7.99 26.26
CA GLU A 32 13.44 -8.74 26.06
C GLU A 32 12.34 -7.74 25.74
N VAL A 33 12.04 -7.61 24.45
CA VAL A 33 10.86 -6.89 23.96
C VAL A 33 9.67 -7.69 24.47
N SER A 34 8.93 -7.11 25.42
CA SER A 34 7.63 -7.64 25.78
C SER A 34 6.78 -7.60 24.51
N ALA A 35 6.32 -8.77 24.06
CA ALA A 35 5.45 -8.84 22.91
C ALA A 35 4.22 -7.94 23.13
N LEU A 36 3.81 -7.21 22.10
CA LEU A 36 2.60 -6.40 22.16
C LEU A 36 1.42 -7.29 22.54
N ASP A 37 0.59 -6.82 23.48
CA ASP A 37 -0.58 -7.57 23.92
C ASP A 37 -1.61 -7.63 22.80
N THR A 38 -1.65 -8.76 22.10
CA THR A 38 -2.60 -8.99 21.00
C THR A 38 -4.02 -9.30 21.47
N THR A 39 -4.26 -9.39 22.79
CA THR A 39 -5.58 -9.69 23.36
C THR A 39 -6.40 -8.43 23.66
N THR A 40 -5.75 -7.27 23.72
CA THR A 40 -6.39 -5.98 23.91
C THR A 40 -6.65 -5.32 22.55
N GLN A 41 -7.84 -4.73 22.36
CA GLN A 41 -8.12 -3.93 21.17
C GLN A 41 -7.30 -2.64 21.21
N VAL A 42 -6.65 -2.34 20.08
CA VAL A 42 -5.87 -1.12 19.88
C VAL A 42 -6.64 -0.17 18.97
N THR A 43 -6.62 1.12 19.27
CA THR A 43 -7.22 2.17 18.44
C THR A 43 -6.52 2.21 17.10
N TYR A 44 -7.30 2.09 16.03
CA TYR A 44 -6.79 2.13 14.67
C TYR A 44 -6.33 3.57 14.31
N PRO A 45 -5.08 3.78 13.85
CA PRO A 45 -4.53 5.13 13.69
C PRO A 45 -4.96 5.88 12.42
N PHE A 46 -5.55 5.17 11.45
CA PHE A 46 -5.85 5.73 10.12
C PHE A 46 -7.35 5.79 9.84
N ALA A 47 -7.72 6.39 8.72
CA ALA A 47 -9.07 6.27 8.19
C ALA A 47 -9.40 4.79 7.90
N THR A 48 -10.66 4.41 8.10
CA THR A 48 -11.16 3.03 7.90
C THR A 48 -12.22 2.97 6.80
N GLY A 49 -12.43 1.79 6.22
CA GLY A 49 -13.51 1.53 5.27
C GLY A 49 -13.27 2.10 3.87
N GLU A 50 -14.34 2.42 3.14
CA GLU A 50 -14.27 2.74 1.70
C GLU A 50 -13.34 3.91 1.36
N ASN A 51 -13.20 4.87 2.27
CA ASN A 51 -12.36 6.05 2.05
C ASN A 51 -10.93 5.90 2.57
N ALA A 52 -10.57 4.78 3.19
CA ALA A 52 -9.26 4.57 3.83
C ALA A 52 -8.08 4.72 2.87
N PHE A 53 -8.30 4.44 1.58
CA PHE A 53 -7.28 4.45 0.52
C PHE A 53 -7.68 5.31 -0.68
N GLN A 54 -8.64 6.23 -0.52
CA GLN A 54 -9.25 6.95 -1.65
C GLN A 54 -8.26 7.75 -2.53
N TYR A 55 -7.12 8.15 -1.96
CA TYR A 55 -6.06 8.90 -2.66
C TYR A 55 -4.71 8.14 -2.72
N ALA A 56 -4.71 6.89 -2.27
CA ALA A 56 -3.50 6.09 -2.21
C ALA A 56 -3.19 5.45 -3.58
N PRO A 57 -1.91 5.37 -3.99
CA PRO A 57 -1.52 4.62 -5.17
C PRO A 57 -1.72 3.12 -5.00
N THR A 58 -2.09 2.48 -6.11
CA THR A 58 -2.09 1.03 -6.24
C THR A 58 -0.90 0.56 -7.07
N PHE A 59 -0.22 -0.47 -6.61
CA PHE A 59 0.94 -1.09 -7.24
C PHE A 59 0.57 -2.48 -7.75
N THR A 60 0.44 -2.61 -9.07
CA THR A 60 0.25 -3.88 -9.79
C THR A 60 1.59 -4.40 -10.27
N MET A 61 2.10 -5.42 -9.60
CA MET A 61 3.44 -5.95 -9.87
C MET A 61 3.43 -6.91 -11.05
N ALA A 62 4.60 -7.41 -11.44
CA ALA A 62 4.75 -8.33 -12.58
C ALA A 62 3.76 -9.51 -12.49
N THR A 63 2.99 -9.75 -13.55
CA THR A 63 1.95 -10.81 -13.59
C THR A 63 2.53 -12.20 -13.75
N GLU A 64 3.77 -12.30 -14.23
CA GLU A 64 4.44 -13.57 -14.47
C GLU A 64 5.70 -13.68 -13.62
N LYS A 65 6.04 -14.92 -13.29
CA LYS A 65 7.28 -15.26 -12.63
C LYS A 65 8.48 -14.81 -13.48
N ALA A 66 9.44 -14.13 -12.85
CA ALA A 66 10.69 -13.81 -13.51
C ALA A 66 11.53 -15.06 -13.81
N SER A 67 12.18 -15.08 -14.97
CA SER A 67 13.03 -16.20 -15.43
C SER A 67 14.41 -16.23 -14.75
N ALA A 68 14.81 -15.13 -14.12
CA ALA A 68 16.05 -14.96 -13.37
C ALA A 68 15.80 -14.07 -12.14
N ASP A 69 16.79 -13.98 -11.26
CA ASP A 69 16.72 -13.14 -10.07
C ASP A 69 16.40 -11.68 -10.44
N ARG A 70 15.24 -11.21 -9.99
CA ARG A 70 14.72 -9.86 -10.26
C ARG A 70 13.95 -9.40 -9.04
N TRP A 71 14.31 -8.22 -8.55
CA TRP A 71 13.63 -7.59 -7.43
C TRP A 71 12.69 -6.51 -7.95
N GLU A 72 11.45 -6.60 -7.50
CA GLU A 72 10.43 -5.57 -7.62
C GLU A 72 10.60 -4.63 -6.42
N TYR A 73 10.73 -3.34 -6.66
CA TYR A 73 11.13 -2.38 -5.62
C TYR A 73 10.31 -1.10 -5.72
N VAL A 74 9.79 -0.65 -4.58
CA VAL A 74 9.01 0.59 -4.46
C VAL A 74 9.50 1.38 -3.26
N GLU A 75 9.75 2.67 -3.45
CA GLU A 75 9.94 3.65 -2.38
C GLU A 75 8.77 4.63 -2.34
N VAL A 76 8.33 4.94 -1.13
CA VAL A 76 7.35 5.97 -0.81
C VAL A 76 8.08 7.01 0.04
N LYS A 77 8.45 8.15 -0.57
CA LYS A 77 9.19 9.23 0.10
C LYS A 77 8.33 9.88 1.17
N PHE A 78 8.95 10.44 2.21
CA PHE A 78 8.25 11.13 3.29
C PHE A 78 7.89 12.57 2.94
N ASP A 79 6.78 13.04 3.50
CA ASP A 79 6.33 14.42 3.33
C ASP A 79 7.25 15.41 4.04
N GLY A 80 7.67 16.45 3.33
CA GLY A 80 8.63 17.42 3.84
C GLY A 80 10.06 16.89 3.97
N GLY A 81 10.41 15.79 3.30
CA GLY A 81 11.79 15.29 3.20
C GLY A 81 12.25 14.41 4.36
N ALA A 82 13.55 14.39 4.61
CA ALA A 82 14.18 13.54 5.62
C ALA A 82 13.63 13.81 7.04
N LYS A 83 13.51 12.74 7.85
CA LYS A 83 12.97 12.75 9.20
C LYS A 83 13.89 12.01 10.17
N ASP A 84 14.03 12.56 11.36
CA ASP A 84 14.61 11.84 12.50
C ASP A 84 13.54 10.94 13.12
N VAL A 85 13.78 9.63 13.11
CA VAL A 85 12.87 8.62 13.65
C VAL A 85 13.55 7.76 14.72
N ARG A 86 14.65 8.24 15.32
CA ARG A 86 15.38 7.50 16.37
C ARG A 86 14.54 7.20 17.61
N ASP A 87 13.56 8.06 17.89
CA ASP A 87 12.63 7.87 19.01
C ASP A 87 11.48 6.91 18.68
N ALA A 88 11.34 6.46 17.42
CA ALA A 88 10.29 5.54 17.03
C ALA A 88 10.43 4.18 17.73
N LYS A 89 9.30 3.66 18.23
CA LYS A 89 9.15 2.31 18.79
C LYS A 89 8.48 1.37 17.82
N TYR A 90 7.52 1.88 17.05
CA TYR A 90 6.82 1.12 16.03
C TYR A 90 6.67 1.93 14.76
N LEU A 91 6.94 1.32 13.61
CA LEU A 91 6.44 1.81 12.34
C LEU A 91 5.03 1.29 12.11
N ALA A 92 4.18 2.10 11.49
CA ALA A 92 2.82 1.75 11.14
C ALA A 92 2.59 2.07 9.66
N ILE A 93 2.26 1.04 8.89
CA ILE A 93 2.06 1.13 7.44
C ILE A 93 0.62 0.72 7.13
N GLN A 94 -0.20 1.64 6.66
CA GLN A 94 -1.53 1.33 6.16
C GLN A 94 -1.39 0.60 4.81
N ILE A 95 -1.88 -0.63 4.74
CA ILE A 95 -1.67 -1.51 3.59
C ILE A 95 -2.92 -2.34 3.28
N ARG A 96 -3.19 -2.50 1.99
CA ARG A 96 -4.21 -3.41 1.46
C ARG A 96 -3.60 -4.32 0.40
N VAL A 97 -3.91 -5.62 0.48
CA VAL A 97 -3.54 -6.64 -0.50
C VAL A 97 -4.77 -6.91 -1.37
N ASP A 98 -4.84 -6.23 -2.52
CA ASP A 98 -5.97 -6.33 -3.45
C ASP A 98 -5.96 -7.64 -4.24
N LYS A 99 -4.78 -8.20 -4.48
CA LYS A 99 -4.59 -9.47 -5.19
C LYS A 99 -3.31 -10.16 -4.74
N GLY A 100 -3.33 -11.49 -4.77
CA GLY A 100 -2.17 -12.33 -4.49
C GLY A 100 -1.89 -12.45 -2.99
N ASP A 101 -0.73 -13.02 -2.67
CA ASP A 101 -0.30 -13.20 -1.29
C ASP A 101 1.24 -13.08 -1.18
N PRO A 102 1.78 -11.87 -1.38
CA PRO A 102 3.22 -11.68 -1.49
C PRO A 102 3.92 -11.77 -0.13
N GLY A 103 5.12 -12.34 -0.12
CA GLY A 103 6.12 -12.12 0.91
C GLY A 103 6.89 -10.83 0.61
N LEU A 104 6.89 -9.89 1.55
CA LEU A 104 7.47 -8.56 1.39
C LEU A 104 8.63 -8.34 2.35
N THR A 105 9.76 -7.87 1.83
CA THR A 105 10.74 -7.14 2.65
C THR A 105 10.32 -5.68 2.69
N VAL A 106 10.13 -5.13 3.88
CA VAL A 106 9.60 -3.78 4.09
C VAL A 106 10.40 -3.05 5.16
N GLY A 107 10.53 -1.73 5.02
CA GLY A 107 11.29 -0.95 5.97
C GLY A 107 11.52 0.50 5.56
N LEU A 108 12.64 1.05 6.03
CA LEU A 108 13.04 2.43 5.90
C LEU A 108 14.31 2.58 5.05
N ILE A 109 14.41 3.72 4.36
CA ILE A 109 15.58 4.15 3.61
C ILE A 109 16.21 5.38 4.25
N GLU A 110 17.53 5.30 4.48
CA GLU A 110 18.37 6.41 4.92
C GLU A 110 19.73 6.28 4.24
N ASN A 111 20.20 7.32 3.55
CA ASN A 111 21.49 7.32 2.86
C ASN A 111 21.74 6.07 1.98
N SER A 112 20.68 5.61 1.30
CA SER A 112 20.64 4.37 0.49
C SER A 112 20.83 3.06 1.27
N ASP A 113 20.95 3.11 2.59
CA ASP A 113 20.92 1.95 3.48
C ASP A 113 19.48 1.53 3.79
N ARG A 114 19.31 0.25 4.15
CA ARG A 114 17.99 -0.39 4.31
C ARG A 114 17.83 -0.94 5.71
N PHE A 115 16.90 -0.36 6.47
CA PHE A 115 16.52 -0.81 7.81
C PHE A 115 15.15 -1.49 7.76
N ASN A 116 15.08 -2.81 7.96
CA ASN A 116 13.91 -3.59 7.52
C ASN A 116 13.66 -4.87 8.35
N ASN A 117 12.70 -5.67 7.92
CA ASN A 117 12.31 -6.95 8.50
C ASN A 117 13.13 -8.17 8.03
N SER A 118 14.31 -8.00 7.43
CA SER A 118 15.05 -9.11 6.79
C SER A 118 15.58 -10.17 7.78
N THR A 119 15.60 -9.89 9.09
CA THR A 119 15.95 -10.87 10.11
C THR A 119 14.79 -11.85 10.39
N ASP A 120 15.00 -13.12 10.06
CA ASP A 120 14.03 -14.18 10.28
C ASP A 120 13.72 -14.42 11.77
N GLY A 121 12.48 -14.85 12.04
CA GLY A 121 11.98 -15.16 13.37
C GLY A 121 11.48 -13.96 14.17
N ASN A 122 11.89 -12.74 13.78
CA ASN A 122 11.44 -11.50 14.40
C ASN A 122 9.94 -11.30 14.27
N LYS A 123 9.35 -10.73 15.32
CA LYS A 123 7.91 -10.55 15.45
C LYS A 123 7.47 -9.21 14.89
N PHE A 124 6.33 -9.23 14.22
CA PHE A 124 5.63 -8.07 13.69
C PHE A 124 4.14 -8.28 13.93
N TYR A 125 3.32 -7.26 13.69
CA TYR A 125 1.90 -7.33 14.01
C TYR A 125 1.05 -6.77 12.87
N PHE A 126 -0.11 -7.37 12.66
CA PHE A 126 -1.13 -6.81 11.77
C PHE A 126 -2.30 -6.34 12.62
N LEU A 127 -2.57 -5.04 12.57
CA LEU A 127 -3.71 -4.40 13.20
C LEU A 127 -4.81 -4.22 12.16
N SER A 128 -5.92 -4.94 12.32
CA SER A 128 -7.10 -4.79 11.48
C SER A 128 -7.84 -3.50 11.81
N GLU A 129 -8.64 -2.98 10.89
CA GLU A 129 -9.43 -1.74 11.09
C GLU A 129 -10.37 -1.79 12.30
N ASN A 130 -10.79 -2.99 12.72
CA ASN A 130 -11.63 -3.18 13.92
C ASN A 130 -10.83 -3.21 15.24
N GLY A 131 -9.53 -2.90 15.21
CA GLY A 131 -8.64 -2.86 16.37
C GLY A 131 -8.11 -4.22 16.81
N SER A 132 -8.44 -5.31 16.12
CA SER A 132 -7.90 -6.65 16.41
C SER A 132 -6.50 -6.82 15.87
N MET A 133 -5.65 -7.50 16.64
CA MET A 133 -4.24 -7.66 16.31
C MET A 133 -3.85 -9.12 16.11
N LYS A 134 -3.01 -9.37 15.11
CA LYS A 134 -2.44 -10.68 14.80
C LYS A 134 -0.92 -10.59 14.85
N GLU A 135 -0.27 -11.46 15.64
CA GLU A 135 1.18 -11.65 15.58
C GLU A 135 1.54 -12.31 14.24
N MET A 136 2.60 -11.80 13.63
CA MET A 136 3.23 -12.30 12.41
C MET A 136 4.74 -12.45 12.66
N ARG A 137 5.41 -13.17 11.77
CA ARG A 137 6.87 -13.35 11.83
C ARG A 137 7.48 -13.16 10.47
N SER A 138 8.69 -12.61 10.44
CA SER A 138 9.52 -12.64 9.25
C SER A 138 10.07 -14.05 9.04
N LEU A 139 9.97 -14.55 7.80
CA LEU A 139 10.54 -15.81 7.35
C LEU A 139 11.05 -15.61 5.93
N TYR A 140 12.26 -16.10 5.63
CA TYR A 140 12.94 -15.87 4.36
C TYR A 140 13.09 -14.38 4.02
N SER A 141 13.40 -13.58 5.04
CA SER A 141 13.52 -12.11 4.98
C SER A 141 12.27 -11.38 4.51
N ALA A 142 11.11 -12.02 4.65
CA ALA A 142 9.85 -11.51 4.15
C ALA A 142 8.73 -11.65 5.20
N ILE A 143 7.78 -10.72 5.15
CA ILE A 143 6.52 -10.82 5.88
C ILE A 143 5.38 -11.01 4.89
N ASN A 144 4.50 -11.94 5.23
CA ASN A 144 3.31 -12.22 4.45
C ASN A 144 2.08 -11.80 5.27
N LEU A 145 1.27 -10.91 4.70
CA LEU A 145 0.08 -10.37 5.36
C LEU A 145 -1.15 -11.26 5.17
N GLY A 146 -1.16 -12.08 4.12
CA GLY A 146 -2.30 -12.86 3.67
C GLY A 146 -3.07 -12.17 2.54
N ALA A 147 -3.65 -12.97 1.65
CA ALA A 147 -4.55 -12.50 0.60
C ALA A 147 -5.74 -11.73 1.17
N GLY A 148 -6.04 -10.56 0.60
CA GLY A 148 -7.16 -9.71 1.04
C GLY A 148 -6.92 -8.97 2.36
N ALA A 149 -5.69 -8.99 2.90
CA ALA A 149 -5.37 -8.24 4.10
C ALA A 149 -5.63 -6.74 3.89
N CYS A 150 -6.28 -6.09 4.85
CA CYS A 150 -6.56 -4.66 4.86
C CYS A 150 -6.44 -4.15 6.29
N GLY A 151 -5.52 -3.22 6.53
CA GLY A 151 -5.22 -2.76 7.88
C GLY A 151 -3.86 -2.09 7.97
N THR A 152 -3.23 -2.23 9.13
CA THR A 152 -1.92 -1.64 9.43
C THR A 152 -0.91 -2.73 9.75
N LEU A 153 0.19 -2.76 9.00
CA LEU A 153 1.39 -3.48 9.42
C LEU A 153 2.12 -2.65 10.48
N LEU A 154 2.21 -3.19 11.69
CA LEU A 154 2.95 -2.63 12.82
C LEU A 154 4.29 -3.34 12.96
N MET A 155 5.36 -2.56 12.93
CA MET A 155 6.73 -3.08 12.98
C MET A 155 7.49 -2.52 14.17
N PRO A 156 7.77 -3.33 15.21
CA PRO A 156 8.64 -2.89 16.29
C PRO A 156 10.02 -2.55 15.72
N VAL A 157 10.51 -1.35 15.97
CA VAL A 157 11.84 -0.90 15.50
C VAL A 157 12.94 -1.80 16.07
N SER A 158 12.78 -2.31 17.29
CA SER A 158 13.67 -3.30 17.91
C SER A 158 13.67 -4.67 17.23
N SER A 159 12.66 -4.97 16.41
CA SER A 159 12.56 -6.20 15.61
C SER A 159 13.01 -5.99 14.16
N MET A 160 13.45 -4.79 13.81
CA MET A 160 14.04 -4.47 12.52
C MET A 160 15.57 -4.41 12.62
N SER A 161 16.24 -4.53 11.48
CA SER A 161 17.70 -4.50 11.41
C SER A 161 18.19 -3.86 10.13
N TRP A 162 19.43 -3.37 10.14
CA TRP A 162 20.10 -2.93 8.94
C TRP A 162 20.46 -4.15 8.10
N GLN A 163 19.82 -4.30 6.93
CA GLN A 163 20.26 -5.28 5.93
C GLN A 163 21.58 -4.84 5.31
N TRP A 164 21.71 -3.54 5.06
CA TRP A 164 22.95 -2.86 4.68
C TRP A 164 23.07 -1.59 5.52
N ASN A 165 24.28 -1.29 5.99
CA ASN A 165 24.61 -0.04 6.69
C ASN A 165 26.00 0.45 6.25
N ASN A 166 26.13 0.75 4.96
CA ASN A 166 27.38 1.16 4.35
C ASN A 166 27.71 2.63 4.66
N SER A 167 26.70 3.44 4.92
CA SER A 167 26.78 4.88 5.17
C SER A 167 26.80 5.23 6.66
N GLN A 168 26.80 4.24 7.56
CA GLN A 168 26.70 4.44 9.02
C GLN A 168 25.42 5.16 9.45
N SER A 169 24.33 4.91 8.71
CA SER A 169 22.98 5.36 9.00
C SER A 169 22.54 4.96 10.42
N ASP A 170 21.80 5.87 11.08
CA ASP A 170 21.42 5.78 12.49
C ASP A 170 19.95 6.14 12.77
N LEU A 171 19.14 6.28 11.72
CA LEU A 171 17.74 6.70 11.68
C LEU A 171 17.49 8.19 11.90
N SER A 172 18.52 9.05 11.80
CA SER A 172 18.35 10.50 11.96
C SER A 172 17.93 11.23 10.67
N GLU A 173 18.18 10.65 9.49
CA GLU A 173 17.85 11.27 8.19
C GLU A 173 17.06 10.33 7.26
N VAL A 174 16.03 9.67 7.79
CA VAL A 174 15.21 8.71 7.01
C VAL A 174 14.35 9.45 5.98
N THR A 175 14.43 9.03 4.72
CA THR A 175 13.79 9.72 3.60
C THR A 175 12.55 9.03 3.05
N ALA A 176 12.41 7.72 3.26
CA ALA A 176 11.34 6.94 2.66
C ALA A 176 11.01 5.67 3.44
N PHE A 177 9.76 5.24 3.30
CA PHE A 177 9.35 3.86 3.47
C PHE A 177 9.59 3.13 2.15
N TYR A 178 9.88 1.83 2.21
CA TYR A 178 9.98 1.02 1.00
C TYR A 178 9.44 -0.39 1.20
N PHE A 179 9.08 -1.03 0.10
CA PHE A 179 8.85 -2.46 0.04
C PHE A 179 9.52 -3.08 -1.18
N THR A 180 9.88 -4.35 -1.06
CA THR A 180 10.46 -5.12 -2.16
C THR A 180 10.11 -6.59 -2.06
N ALA A 181 10.04 -7.23 -3.22
CA ALA A 181 9.85 -8.67 -3.32
C ALA A 181 10.61 -9.21 -4.53
N ASN A 182 11.06 -10.45 -4.43
CA ASN A 182 11.72 -11.12 -5.54
C ASN A 182 10.68 -11.73 -6.49
N ALA A 183 10.70 -11.33 -7.75
CA ALA A 183 9.76 -11.73 -8.80
C ALA A 183 9.84 -13.21 -9.20
N VAL A 184 10.89 -13.93 -8.79
CA VAL A 184 10.98 -15.39 -8.97
C VAL A 184 10.02 -16.13 -8.03
N TYR A 185 9.71 -15.52 -6.87
CA TYR A 185 8.90 -16.12 -5.81
C TYR A 185 7.58 -15.39 -5.59
N ASN A 186 7.53 -14.08 -5.85
CA ASN A 186 6.39 -13.20 -5.61
C ASN A 186 6.03 -12.49 -6.91
N PHE A 187 4.94 -12.89 -7.54
CA PHE A 187 4.42 -12.31 -8.77
C PHE A 187 2.88 -12.35 -8.71
N ASP A 188 2.24 -11.67 -9.66
CA ASP A 188 0.79 -11.57 -9.81
C ASP A 188 0.05 -11.07 -8.56
N TYR A 189 0.62 -10.03 -7.92
CA TYR A 189 0.04 -9.41 -6.74
C TYR A 189 -0.17 -7.92 -6.93
N VAL A 190 -1.14 -7.39 -6.19
CA VAL A 190 -1.54 -5.97 -6.21
C VAL A 190 -1.61 -5.47 -4.77
N LEU A 191 -0.93 -4.36 -4.49
CA LEU A 191 -0.90 -3.73 -3.18
C LEU A 191 -1.33 -2.27 -3.28
N THR A 192 -2.05 -1.78 -2.29
CA THR A 192 -2.27 -0.34 -2.08
C THR A 192 -1.58 0.09 -0.80
N ILE A 193 -0.75 1.13 -0.86
CA ILE A 193 -0.07 1.72 0.32
C ILE A 193 -0.70 3.07 0.63
N GLY A 194 -1.33 3.18 1.80
CA GLY A 194 -1.97 4.40 2.27
C GLY A 194 -1.03 5.27 3.10
N ASP A 195 -1.53 5.73 4.24
CA ASP A 195 -0.75 6.52 5.19
C ASP A 195 0.38 5.67 5.83
N VAL A 196 1.50 6.34 6.13
CA VAL A 196 2.62 5.75 6.87
C VAL A 196 2.98 6.67 8.03
N GLY A 197 3.29 6.09 9.18
CA GLY A 197 3.75 6.84 10.34
C GLY A 197 4.49 5.97 11.34
N TYR A 198 4.73 6.52 12.52
CA TYR A 198 5.33 5.80 13.62
C TYR A 198 4.73 6.19 14.98
N TYR A 199 4.89 5.30 15.95
CA TYR A 199 4.62 5.57 17.35
C TYR A 199 5.95 5.73 18.11
N ASP A 200 6.04 6.72 18.99
CA ASP A 200 7.18 6.94 19.91
C ASP A 200 7.09 6.11 21.21
N GLY A 201 6.05 5.28 21.33
CA GLY A 201 5.73 4.44 22.47
C GLY A 201 4.82 3.27 22.09
N GLU A 202 4.30 2.56 23.08
CA GLU A 202 3.31 1.49 22.87
C GLU A 202 2.00 2.07 22.30
N PRO A 203 1.41 1.49 21.24
CA PRO A 203 0.10 1.91 20.77
C PRO A 203 -0.94 1.96 21.90
N ASP A 204 -1.77 3.00 21.94
CA ASP A 204 -2.76 3.30 22.99
C ASP A 204 -2.25 3.59 24.41
N ALA A 205 -0.93 3.61 24.65
CA ALA A 205 -0.43 4.13 25.91
C ALA A 205 -0.61 5.66 25.98
N ALA A 206 -0.98 6.16 27.17
CA ALA A 206 -1.44 7.54 27.35
C ALA A 206 -0.39 8.63 27.02
N ALA A 207 0.89 8.27 26.93
CA ALA A 207 1.99 9.18 26.60
C ALA A 207 2.58 8.94 25.21
N THR A 208 1.95 8.07 24.41
CA THR A 208 2.39 7.74 23.05
C THR A 208 1.80 8.70 22.04
N ASN A 209 2.63 9.21 21.15
CA ASN A 209 2.23 10.00 19.99
C ASN A 209 2.32 9.16 18.72
N PHE A 210 1.36 9.36 17.83
CA PHE A 210 1.45 8.90 16.45
C PHE A 210 1.91 10.05 15.56
N VAL A 211 3.00 9.85 14.83
CA VAL A 211 3.57 10.85 13.92
C VAL A 211 3.46 10.34 12.49
N LYS A 212 2.77 11.10 11.65
CA LYS A 212 2.58 10.77 10.24
C LYS A 212 3.82 11.17 9.42
N LEU A 213 4.27 10.26 8.55
CA LEU A 213 5.40 10.40 7.65
C LEU A 213 4.97 10.51 6.18
N VAL A 214 3.85 9.86 5.84
CA VAL A 214 3.19 9.90 4.53
C VAL A 214 1.71 10.13 4.75
N ASP A 215 1.15 11.16 4.11
CA ASP A 215 -0.26 11.52 4.15
C ASP A 215 -0.93 11.37 2.78
N CYS A 216 -1.80 10.37 2.68
CA CYS A 216 -2.70 10.09 1.57
C CYS A 216 -4.17 10.36 1.97
N SER A 217 -4.43 11.02 3.10
CA SER A 217 -5.79 11.22 3.63
C SER A 217 -6.49 12.48 3.10
N GLU A 218 -5.73 13.50 2.73
CA GLU A 218 -6.26 14.80 2.25
C GLU A 218 -6.23 14.97 0.73
N GLY A 219 -5.49 14.12 0.00
CA GLY A 219 -5.39 14.18 -1.45
C GLY A 219 -4.31 13.26 -2.00
N GLU A 220 -4.27 13.14 -3.32
CA GLU A 220 -3.21 12.39 -4.00
C GLU A 220 -1.89 13.15 -3.89
N ARG A 221 -0.82 12.40 -3.68
CA ARG A 221 0.54 12.94 -3.65
C ARG A 221 1.09 12.99 -5.07
N GLU A 222 2.04 13.88 -5.31
CA GLU A 222 2.72 13.95 -6.63
C GLU A 222 3.41 12.61 -6.96
N LYS A 223 3.33 12.16 -8.21
CA LYS A 223 3.95 10.88 -8.64
C LYS A 223 5.46 10.82 -8.35
N THR A 224 6.15 11.96 -8.29
CA THR A 224 7.58 12.06 -7.94
C THR A 224 7.92 11.67 -6.49
N MET A 225 6.90 11.59 -5.62
CA MET A 225 7.03 11.08 -4.25
C MET A 225 7.18 9.56 -4.20
N TYR A 226 7.05 8.90 -5.34
CA TYR A 226 7.21 7.46 -5.48
C TYR A 226 8.38 7.17 -6.42
N TYR A 227 9.16 6.15 -6.09
CA TYR A 227 10.12 5.55 -7.00
C TYR A 227 9.75 4.08 -7.16
N VAL A 228 9.77 3.60 -8.40
CA VAL A 228 9.44 2.20 -8.69
C VAL A 228 10.45 1.63 -9.67
N ASP A 229 11.02 0.48 -9.31
CA ASP A 229 11.74 -0.41 -10.23
C ASP A 229 10.95 -1.71 -10.31
N SER A 230 10.17 -1.84 -11.39
CA SER A 230 9.32 -3.00 -11.64
C SER A 230 9.56 -3.56 -13.04
N ALA A 231 9.36 -4.85 -13.23
CA ALA A 231 9.27 -5.41 -14.58
C ALA A 231 7.99 -4.95 -15.32
N ASN A 232 6.96 -4.51 -14.60
CA ASN A 232 5.78 -3.89 -15.18
C ASN A 232 5.98 -2.36 -15.27
N PRO A 233 6.09 -1.77 -16.47
CA PRO A 233 6.29 -0.32 -16.62
C PRO A 233 5.10 0.52 -16.13
N ASP A 234 3.89 -0.05 -16.13
CA ASP A 234 2.65 0.58 -15.69
C ASP A 234 2.23 0.07 -14.29
N CYS A 235 3.21 -0.26 -13.46
CA CYS A 235 2.97 -0.87 -12.15
C CYS A 235 2.24 0.05 -11.17
N MET A 236 2.45 1.37 -11.22
CA MET A 236 1.83 2.30 -10.27
C MET A 236 0.69 3.07 -10.93
N THR A 237 -0.49 3.01 -10.32
CA THR A 237 -1.69 3.73 -10.74
C THR A 237 -2.19 4.61 -9.61
N MET A 238 -2.36 5.91 -9.89
CA MET A 238 -3.04 6.82 -8.97
C MET A 238 -4.55 6.73 -9.17
N PRO A 239 -5.38 7.02 -8.16
CA PRO A 239 -6.84 7.03 -8.34
C PRO A 239 -7.30 7.96 -9.48
N SER A 240 -6.65 9.11 -9.67
CA SER A 240 -6.91 10.05 -10.77
C SER A 240 -6.60 9.49 -12.16
N ASP A 241 -5.68 8.52 -12.28
CA ASP A 241 -5.40 7.84 -13.55
C ASP A 241 -6.61 6.99 -14.02
N SER A 242 -7.41 6.50 -13.08
CA SER A 242 -8.65 5.75 -13.38
C SER A 242 -9.82 6.65 -13.76
N GLN A 243 -9.74 7.95 -13.43
CA GLN A 243 -10.70 8.97 -13.84
C GLN A 243 -10.28 9.56 -15.18
N THR A 244 -10.17 8.75 -16.23
CA THR A 244 -10.14 9.31 -17.58
C THR A 244 -11.51 9.97 -17.81
N PRO A 245 -11.62 11.30 -17.97
CA PRO A 245 -12.88 11.88 -18.44
C PRO A 245 -13.17 11.22 -19.78
N ALA A 246 -14.41 10.76 -20.01
CA ALA A 246 -14.81 10.38 -21.36
C ALA A 246 -14.38 11.52 -22.29
N PRO A 247 -13.72 11.24 -23.43
CA PRO A 247 -13.41 12.31 -24.37
C PRO A 247 -14.73 13.02 -24.64
N GLU A 248 -14.79 14.33 -24.37
CA GLU A 248 -15.93 15.13 -24.79
C GLU A 248 -16.01 14.93 -26.30
N ALA A 249 -16.91 14.05 -26.74
CA ALA A 249 -17.24 13.95 -28.15
C ALA A 249 -17.60 15.38 -28.54
N PRO A 250 -16.90 15.99 -29.52
CA PRO A 250 -17.32 17.31 -29.97
C PRO A 250 -18.79 17.18 -30.31
N ALA A 251 -19.62 18.06 -29.76
CA ALA A 251 -21.04 18.11 -30.04
C ALA A 251 -21.25 18.58 -31.49
N ILE A 252 -20.78 17.79 -32.45
CA ILE A 252 -21.19 17.88 -33.83
C ILE A 252 -22.60 17.32 -33.82
N GLY A 253 -23.58 18.21 -33.74
CA GLY A 253 -24.98 17.85 -33.87
C GLY A 253 -25.17 16.97 -35.10
N TYR A 254 -25.95 15.89 -34.97
CA TYR A 254 -26.24 14.98 -36.06
C TYR A 254 -26.73 15.80 -37.28
N PRO A 255 -25.99 15.81 -38.41
CA PRO A 255 -26.20 16.80 -39.47
C PRO A 255 -27.43 16.49 -40.34
N PHE A 256 -28.09 15.36 -40.11
CA PHE A 256 -29.26 14.92 -40.84
C PHE A 256 -30.52 15.10 -40.00
N ARG A 257 -31.67 15.21 -40.68
CA ARG A 257 -32.98 15.21 -40.01
C ARG A 257 -33.13 13.90 -39.21
N THR A 258 -33.79 13.97 -38.06
CA THR A 258 -34.03 12.85 -37.16
C THR A 258 -35.52 12.51 -37.11
N GLY A 259 -35.86 11.25 -36.83
CA GLY A 259 -37.26 10.80 -36.75
C GLY A 259 -37.89 10.54 -38.11
N GLU A 260 -39.22 10.38 -38.14
CA GLU A 260 -39.98 10.10 -39.37
C GLU A 260 -39.83 11.21 -40.43
N ASP A 261 -39.58 12.45 -40.00
CA ASP A 261 -39.29 13.60 -40.87
C ASP A 261 -38.01 13.45 -41.72
N ALA A 262 -37.12 12.53 -41.35
CA ALA A 262 -35.94 12.20 -42.13
C ALA A 262 -36.27 11.53 -43.47
N TYR A 263 -37.46 10.94 -43.58
CA TYR A 263 -37.88 10.12 -44.72
C TYR A 263 -38.98 10.78 -45.56
N VAL A 264 -39.46 11.98 -45.20
CA VAL A 264 -40.58 12.67 -45.88
C VAL A 264 -40.31 12.93 -47.38
N ASN A 265 -39.04 13.01 -47.78
CA ASN A 265 -38.64 13.17 -49.18
C ASN A 265 -37.87 11.94 -49.72
N ALA A 266 -37.84 10.84 -48.96
CA ALA A 266 -37.23 9.60 -49.43
C ALA A 266 -38.22 8.87 -50.35
N ALA A 267 -37.75 8.41 -51.51
CA ALA A 267 -38.56 7.57 -52.37
C ALA A 267 -38.86 6.24 -51.68
N GLU A 268 -40.11 5.83 -51.65
CA GLU A 268 -40.50 4.47 -51.23
C GLU A 268 -40.26 3.51 -52.40
N TRP A 269 -39.43 2.50 -52.17
CA TRP A 269 -39.14 1.49 -53.19
C TRP A 269 -40.11 0.31 -53.01
N GLY A 270 -41.09 0.21 -53.90
CA GLY A 270 -41.97 -0.95 -53.99
C GLY A 270 -41.21 -2.18 -54.49
N GLY A 271 -41.49 -3.34 -53.90
CA GLY A 271 -40.90 -4.61 -54.32
C GLY A 271 -41.23 -4.99 -55.77
N PHE A 272 -40.36 -5.80 -56.39
CA PHE A 272 -40.47 -6.17 -57.80
C PHE A 272 -41.61 -7.18 -58.06
N SER A 273 -42.33 -7.01 -59.16
CA SER A 273 -43.19 -8.07 -59.71
C SER A 273 -42.46 -8.83 -60.82
N VAL A 274 -42.36 -10.16 -60.68
CA VAL A 274 -41.70 -11.02 -61.67
C VAL A 274 -42.77 -11.58 -62.62
N ASP A 275 -42.82 -11.11 -63.87
CA ASP A 275 -43.78 -11.62 -64.86
C ASP A 275 -43.30 -12.89 -65.60
N GLY A 276 -42.08 -13.35 -65.31
CA GLY A 276 -41.54 -14.63 -65.79
C GLY A 276 -41.26 -14.70 -67.29
N THR A 277 -41.42 -13.60 -68.05
CA THR A 277 -41.36 -13.67 -69.52
C THR A 277 -39.95 -13.55 -70.10
N LYS A 278 -38.94 -13.10 -69.34
CA LYS A 278 -37.53 -13.01 -69.79
C LYS A 278 -36.51 -13.22 -68.66
N SER A 279 -35.45 -13.98 -68.96
CA SER A 279 -34.36 -14.30 -68.04
C SER A 279 -33.39 -13.13 -67.87
N ASN A 280 -33.71 -12.14 -67.02
CA ASN A 280 -32.78 -11.15 -66.44
C ASN A 280 -32.95 -9.68 -66.89
N GLN A 281 -34.17 -9.15 -66.83
CA GLN A 281 -34.35 -7.72 -66.57
C GLN A 281 -35.34 -7.53 -65.42
N GLN A 282 -34.94 -6.78 -64.39
CA GLN A 282 -35.82 -6.29 -63.34
C GLN A 282 -36.08 -4.81 -63.62
N THR A 283 -37.32 -4.46 -63.95
CA THR A 283 -37.72 -3.06 -64.06
C THR A 283 -38.12 -2.59 -62.67
N VAL A 284 -37.44 -1.55 -62.18
CA VAL A 284 -37.80 -0.90 -60.92
C VAL A 284 -38.68 0.29 -61.25
N THR A 285 -39.85 0.35 -60.64
CA THR A 285 -40.73 1.52 -60.71
C THR A 285 -40.53 2.33 -59.45
N VAL A 286 -40.27 3.62 -59.61
CA VAL A 286 -40.21 4.60 -58.54
C VAL A 286 -41.38 5.55 -58.77
N ASP A 287 -42.26 5.70 -57.78
CA ASP A 287 -43.36 6.67 -57.80
C ASP A 287 -42.89 8.05 -57.31
#